data_AF-X1JZ87-F1
#
_entry.id   AF-X1JZ87-F1
#
_cell.length_a   1.000
_cell.length_b   1.000
_cell.length_c   1.000
_cell.angle_alpha   90.00
_cell.angle_beta   90.00
_cell.angle_gamma   90.00
#
_symmetry.space_group_name_H-M   'P 1'
#
loop_
_entity.id
_entity.type
_entity.pdbx_description
1 polymer ?
#
loop_
_entity_poly.entity_id
_entity_poly.type
_entity_poly.pdbx_seq_one_letter_code
_entity_poly.pdbx_strand_id
1 'polypeptide(L)'
;VSVYDEVILEDGVFCGPSCVFTNVINPRAFISRKHEFKRTLVRKGATIGANATIICGNELGEYCFIGAGAVVTKGVKPYALVAGNPAKQIGWVCKCANKLNFKDNEAVCICGNKYKLDKENQKISPIKEK
;
A
#
# COMPACT_ATOMS: atom_id res chain seq x y z
N VAL A 1 -3.73 -16.46 -0.74
CA VAL A 1 -2.57 -15.69 -0.23
C VAL A 1 -2.18 -16.29 1.12
N SER A 2 -0.88 -16.41 1.40
CA SER A 2 -0.40 -16.83 2.72
C SER A 2 -0.22 -15.61 3.61
N VAL A 3 -0.85 -15.62 4.78
CA VAL A 3 -0.71 -14.59 5.81
C VAL A 3 -0.01 -15.25 6.99
N TYR A 4 1.09 -14.63 7.45
CA TYR A 4 1.93 -15.15 8.53
C TYR A 4 1.69 -14.38 9.83
N ASP A 5 2.20 -14.90 10.94
CA ASP A 5 2.27 -14.13 12.19
C ASP A 5 2.89 -12.75 11.95
N GLU A 6 2.43 -11.77 12.71
CA GLU A 6 2.82 -10.35 12.59
C GLU A 6 2.36 -9.63 11.30
N VAL A 7 1.62 -10.30 10.41
CA VAL A 7 0.91 -9.63 9.30
C VAL A 7 -0.52 -9.32 9.74
N ILE A 8 -0.83 -8.03 9.87
CA ILE A 8 -2.13 -7.53 10.32
C ILE A 8 -2.82 -6.84 9.17
N LEU A 9 -4.01 -7.31 8.80
CA LEU A 9 -4.85 -6.72 7.78
C LEU A 9 -6.06 -6.07 8.46
N GLU A 10 -6.25 -4.77 8.26
CA GLU A 10 -7.45 -4.05 8.71
C GLU A 10 -8.64 -4.29 7.74
N ASP A 11 -9.79 -3.68 8.04
CA ASP A 11 -11.04 -3.89 7.30
C ASP A 11 -10.93 -3.57 5.80
N GLY A 12 -11.51 -4.43 4.97
CA GLY A 12 -11.65 -4.16 3.53
C GLY A 12 -10.33 -4.16 2.75
N VAL A 13 -9.24 -4.72 3.31
CA VAL A 13 -8.00 -4.95 2.57
C VAL A 13 -8.24 -5.97 1.47
N PHE A 14 -7.85 -5.63 0.23
CA PHE A 14 -7.88 -6.54 -0.90
C PHE A 14 -6.50 -7.15 -1.13
N CYS A 15 -6.40 -8.48 -1.04
CA CYS A 15 -5.19 -9.23 -1.39
C CYS A 15 -5.36 -9.91 -2.76
N GLY A 16 -4.70 -9.35 -3.77
CA GLY A 16 -4.69 -9.93 -5.11
C GLY A 16 -4.10 -11.35 -5.15
N PRO A 17 -4.43 -12.14 -6.18
CA PRO A 17 -3.93 -13.50 -6.31
C PRO A 17 -2.40 -13.52 -6.32
N SER A 18 -1.84 -14.51 -5.63
CA SER A 18 -0.39 -14.72 -5.53
C SER A 18 0.41 -13.54 -4.96
N CYS A 19 -0.21 -12.58 -4.27
CA CYS A 19 0.59 -11.65 -3.47
C CYS A 19 1.30 -12.37 -2.31
N VAL A 20 2.43 -11.83 -1.91
CA VAL A 20 3.35 -12.44 -0.95
C VAL A 20 3.64 -11.45 0.17
N PHE A 21 3.53 -11.91 1.42
CA PHE A 21 4.11 -11.24 2.57
C PHE A 21 5.40 -11.95 2.97
N THR A 22 6.42 -11.21 3.39
CA THR A 22 7.53 -11.79 4.17
C THR A 22 7.28 -11.51 5.66
N ASN A 23 8.04 -12.17 6.54
CA ASN A 23 8.02 -11.90 7.99
C ASN A 23 9.43 -11.75 8.59
N VAL A 24 10.48 -12.21 7.90
CA VAL A 24 11.89 -12.03 8.27
C VAL A 24 12.59 -11.19 7.19
N ILE A 25 13.40 -10.20 7.61
CA ILE A 25 14.11 -9.28 6.69
C ILE A 25 15.23 -9.99 5.91
N ASN A 26 16.00 -10.84 6.59
CA ASN A 26 17.21 -11.47 6.06
C ASN A 26 17.23 -12.98 6.33
N PRO A 27 16.26 -13.75 5.78
CA PRO A 27 16.20 -15.19 5.99
C PRO A 27 17.48 -15.89 5.52
N ARG A 28 17.80 -17.03 6.15
CA ARG A 28 18.93 -17.89 5.81
C ARG A 28 18.51 -19.33 5.98
N ALA A 29 18.74 -20.17 4.96
CA ALA A 29 18.17 -21.52 4.86
C ALA A 29 18.38 -22.40 6.12
N PHE A 30 19.53 -22.26 6.77
CA PHE A 30 19.91 -23.05 7.95
C PHE A 30 19.81 -22.28 9.28
N ILE A 31 19.32 -21.03 9.28
CA ILE A 31 19.19 -20.21 10.49
C ILE A 31 17.71 -19.90 10.74
N SER A 32 17.18 -20.42 11.85
CA SER A 32 15.84 -20.09 12.32
C SER A 32 15.80 -18.69 12.93
N ARG A 33 14.94 -17.82 12.39
CA ARG A 33 14.68 -16.46 12.88
C ARG A 33 13.23 -16.23 13.28
N LYS A 34 12.57 -17.28 13.78
CA LYS A 34 11.15 -17.22 14.17
C LYS A 34 10.84 -16.17 15.25
N HIS A 35 11.84 -15.80 16.05
CA HIS A 35 11.72 -14.78 17.09
C HIS A 35 12.01 -13.35 16.59
N GLU A 36 12.36 -13.17 15.31
CA GLU A 36 12.71 -11.87 14.72
C GLU A 36 11.62 -11.36 13.75
N PHE A 37 10.41 -11.92 13.81
CA PHE A 37 9.33 -11.52 12.93
C PHE A 37 9.05 -10.02 13.03
N LYS A 38 8.91 -9.39 11.86
CA LYS A 38 8.63 -7.96 11.75
C LYS A 38 7.18 -7.76 11.36
N ARG A 39 6.52 -6.92 12.15
CA ARG A 39 5.14 -6.52 11.91
C ARG A 39 4.96 -5.82 10.57
N THR A 40 3.98 -6.29 9.81
CA THR A 40 3.45 -5.60 8.64
C THR A 40 2.00 -5.25 8.91
N LEU A 41 1.71 -3.96 8.93
CA LEU A 41 0.36 -3.47 9.10
C LEU A 41 -0.17 -3.00 7.74
N VAL A 42 -1.26 -3.60 7.28
CA VAL A 42 -1.97 -3.20 6.07
C VAL A 42 -3.26 -2.54 6.50
N ARG A 43 -3.33 -1.22 6.28
CA ARG A 43 -4.43 -0.40 6.75
C ARG A 43 -5.70 -0.56 5.91
N LYS A 44 -6.79 -0.09 6.49
CA LYS A 44 -8.15 -0.17 5.94
C LYS A 44 -8.20 0.19 4.44
N GLY A 45 -8.89 -0.66 3.69
CA GLY A 45 -9.17 -0.44 2.27
C GLY A 45 -7.96 -0.43 1.33
N ALA A 46 -6.76 -0.78 1.82
CA ALA A 46 -5.59 -0.91 0.96
C ALA A 46 -5.77 -2.06 -0.04
N THR A 47 -5.25 -1.86 -1.25
CA THR A 47 -5.26 -2.87 -2.32
C THR A 47 -3.84 -3.34 -2.61
N ILE A 48 -3.64 -4.66 -2.55
CA ILE A 48 -2.40 -5.32 -2.93
C ILE A 48 -2.62 -6.02 -4.27
N GLY A 49 -1.97 -5.55 -5.33
CA GLY A 49 -2.08 -6.12 -6.67
C GLY A 49 -1.60 -7.57 -6.76
N ALA A 50 -2.04 -8.27 -7.80
CA ALA A 50 -1.62 -9.64 -8.08
C ALA A 50 -0.08 -9.75 -8.15
N ASN A 51 0.47 -10.84 -7.61
CA ASN A 51 1.91 -11.10 -7.61
C ASN A 51 2.79 -9.99 -6.97
N ALA A 52 2.22 -9.10 -6.15
CA ALA A 52 3.01 -8.11 -5.41
C ALA A 52 3.67 -8.75 -4.18
N THR A 53 4.90 -8.34 -3.87
CA THR A 53 5.66 -8.80 -2.69
C THR A 53 5.81 -7.67 -1.69
N ILE A 54 5.35 -7.89 -0.46
CA ILE A 54 5.45 -6.95 0.66
C ILE A 54 6.58 -7.41 1.59
N ILE A 55 7.68 -6.66 1.63
CA ILE A 55 8.74 -6.90 2.60
C ILE A 55 8.24 -6.50 3.99
N CYS A 56 8.49 -7.37 4.98
CA CYS A 56 8.07 -7.19 6.36
C CYS A 56 8.60 -5.90 7.02
N GLY A 57 7.98 -5.51 8.12
CA GLY A 57 8.38 -4.31 8.88
C GLY A 57 7.88 -2.99 8.29
N ASN A 58 7.05 -3.06 7.25
CA ASN A 58 6.49 -1.90 6.56
C ASN A 58 4.99 -1.75 6.86
N GLU A 59 4.55 -0.50 6.94
CA GLU A 59 3.13 -0.15 7.02
C GLU A 59 2.61 0.28 5.64
N LEU A 60 1.44 -0.24 5.24
CA LEU A 60 0.72 0.19 4.05
C LEU A 60 -0.47 1.05 4.48
N GLY A 61 -0.45 2.34 4.13
CA GLY A 61 -1.45 3.32 4.54
C GLY A 61 -2.84 3.08 3.95
N GLU A 62 -3.84 3.69 4.56
CA GLU A 62 -5.25 3.53 4.19
C GLU A 62 -5.49 3.80 2.70
N TYR A 63 -6.25 2.93 2.05
CA TYR A 63 -6.63 3.06 0.63
C TYR A 63 -5.45 3.19 -0.34
N CYS A 64 -4.21 2.84 0.06
CA CYS A 64 -3.10 2.80 -0.88
C CYS A 64 -3.33 1.68 -1.91
N PHE A 65 -2.73 1.83 -3.09
CA PHE A 65 -2.81 0.85 -4.15
C PHE A 65 -1.41 0.39 -4.54
N ILE A 66 -1.12 -0.89 -4.28
CA ILE A 66 0.09 -1.56 -4.72
C ILE A 66 -0.19 -2.18 -6.09
N GLY A 67 0.54 -1.75 -7.11
CA GLY A 67 0.44 -2.30 -8.47
C GLY A 67 0.81 -3.78 -8.52
N ALA A 68 0.32 -4.48 -9.54
CA ALA A 68 0.66 -5.88 -9.77
C ALA A 68 2.17 -6.05 -9.96
N GLY A 69 2.74 -7.14 -9.42
CA GLY A 69 4.17 -7.45 -9.52
C GLY A 69 5.10 -6.51 -8.74
N ALA A 70 4.57 -5.56 -7.96
CA ALA A 70 5.40 -4.59 -7.25
C ALA A 70 6.12 -5.23 -6.05
N VAL A 71 7.35 -4.79 -5.78
CA VAL A 71 8.13 -5.23 -4.60
C VAL A 71 8.25 -4.06 -3.62
N VAL A 72 7.43 -4.08 -2.58
CA VAL A 72 7.34 -3.02 -1.59
C VAL A 72 8.42 -3.22 -0.54
N THR A 73 9.42 -2.33 -0.56
CA THR A 73 10.59 -2.37 0.35
C THR A 73 10.53 -1.31 1.45
N LYS A 74 9.58 -0.38 1.39
CA LYS A 74 9.38 0.74 2.32
C LYS A 74 7.89 0.95 2.57
N GLY A 75 7.55 1.61 3.68
CA GLY A 75 6.17 2.00 3.99
C GLY A 75 5.51 2.82 2.87
N VAL A 76 4.20 2.64 2.71
CA VAL A 76 3.40 3.26 1.64
C VAL A 76 2.41 4.24 2.25
N LYS A 77 2.37 5.46 1.73
CA LYS A 77 1.48 6.51 2.25
C LYS A 77 0.01 6.19 1.96
N PRO A 78 -0.93 6.68 2.79
CA PRO A 78 -2.36 6.59 2.48
C PRO A 78 -2.67 7.13 1.09
N TYR A 79 -3.54 6.45 0.35
CA TYR A 79 -3.93 6.78 -1.03
C TYR A 79 -2.80 6.80 -2.07
N ALA A 80 -1.57 6.43 -1.73
CA ALA A 80 -0.49 6.39 -2.69
C ALA A 80 -0.70 5.24 -3.68
N LEU A 81 -0.39 5.50 -4.95
CA LEU A 81 -0.26 4.48 -5.98
C LEU A 81 1.21 4.16 -6.18
N VAL A 82 1.62 2.93 -5.89
CA VAL A 82 3.01 2.48 -6.03
C VAL A 82 3.10 1.32 -7.01
N ALA A 83 4.20 1.23 -7.77
CA ALA A 83 4.45 0.12 -8.69
C ALA A 83 5.96 -0.09 -8.92
N GLY A 84 6.33 -1.24 -9.47
CA GLY A 84 7.71 -1.59 -9.84
C GLY A 84 8.49 -2.38 -8.79
N ASN A 85 9.73 -2.71 -9.12
CA ASN A 85 10.67 -3.42 -8.26
C ASN A 85 12.06 -2.73 -8.27
N PRO A 86 12.47 -2.04 -7.19
CA PRO A 86 11.68 -1.75 -5.99
C PRO A 86 10.49 -0.83 -6.30
N ALA A 87 9.41 -0.96 -5.53
CA ALA A 87 8.21 -0.17 -5.73
C ALA A 87 8.49 1.32 -5.47
N LYS A 88 8.02 2.16 -6.38
CA LYS A 88 8.08 3.62 -6.26
C LYS A 88 6.69 4.20 -6.39
N GLN A 89 6.44 5.31 -5.71
CA GLN A 89 5.19 6.05 -5.88
C GLN A 89 5.14 6.67 -7.27
N ILE A 90 4.06 6.38 -8.01
CA ILE A 90 3.81 6.86 -9.37
C ILE A 90 2.54 7.73 -9.46
N GLY A 91 1.91 7.98 -8.32
CA GLY A 91 0.75 8.87 -8.21
C GLY A 91 -0.05 8.66 -6.94
N TRP A 92 -1.31 9.05 -7.03
CA TRP A 92 -2.31 8.98 -5.98
C TRP A 92 -3.58 8.36 -6.54
N VAL A 93 -4.35 7.70 -5.68
CA VAL A 93 -5.64 7.10 -6.02
C VAL A 93 -6.72 7.63 -5.10
N CYS A 94 -7.95 7.63 -5.60
CA CYS A 94 -9.14 7.81 -4.81
C CYS A 94 -9.38 6.57 -3.92
N LYS A 95 -10.22 6.71 -2.91
CA LYS A 95 -10.81 5.61 -2.14
C LYS A 95 -11.43 4.51 -3.02
N CYS A 96 -11.92 4.86 -4.21
CA CYS A 96 -12.45 3.90 -5.20
C CYS A 96 -11.38 3.36 -6.18
N ALA A 97 -10.08 3.48 -5.85
CA ALA A 97 -8.92 3.03 -6.61
C ALA A 97 -8.66 3.72 -7.97
N ASN A 98 -9.51 4.64 -8.42
CA ASN A 98 -9.24 5.43 -9.62
C ASN A 98 -8.09 6.42 -9.39
N LYS A 99 -7.15 6.50 -10.35
CA LYS A 99 -6.01 7.43 -10.29
C LYS A 99 -6.49 8.88 -10.24
N LEU A 100 -5.90 9.67 -9.35
CA LEU A 100 -6.17 11.09 -9.21
C LEU A 100 -5.22 11.90 -10.09
N ASN A 101 -5.77 12.88 -10.80
CA ASN A 101 -5.02 13.87 -11.56
C ASN A 101 -5.19 15.22 -10.87
N PHE A 102 -4.13 15.71 -10.22
CA PHE A 102 -4.16 16.97 -9.50
C PHE A 102 -3.91 18.16 -10.43
N LYS A 103 -4.74 19.20 -10.32
CA LYS A 103 -4.58 20.52 -10.90
C LYS A 103 -4.68 21.54 -9.78
N ASP A 104 -3.71 22.44 -9.65
CA ASP A 104 -3.66 23.43 -8.57
C ASP A 104 -3.87 22.84 -7.16
N ASN A 105 -3.27 21.66 -6.93
CA ASN A 105 -3.36 20.88 -5.69
C ASN A 105 -4.74 20.28 -5.38
N GLU A 106 -5.69 20.33 -6.30
CA GLU A 106 -6.98 19.66 -6.14
C GLU A 106 -7.21 18.59 -7.21
N ALA A 107 -7.92 17.52 -6.85
CA ALA A 107 -8.33 16.48 -7.78
C ALA A 107 -9.79 16.10 -7.52
N VAL A 108 -10.55 15.95 -8.61
CA VAL A 108 -11.89 15.36 -8.58
C VAL A 108 -11.81 14.00 -9.25
N CYS A 109 -12.16 12.96 -8.51
CA CYS A 109 -12.26 11.61 -9.05
C CYS A 109 -13.54 11.46 -9.88
N ILE A 110 -13.54 10.51 -10.82
CA ILE A 110 -14.71 10.15 -11.62
C ILE A 110 -15.92 9.71 -10.78
N CYS A 111 -15.70 9.21 -9.55
CA CYS A 111 -16.78 8.87 -8.62
C CYS A 111 -17.41 10.09 -7.93
N GLY A 112 -16.82 11.28 -8.10
CA GLY A 112 -17.26 12.54 -7.49
C GLY A 112 -16.54 12.91 -6.19
N ASN A 113 -15.68 12.05 -5.64
CA ASN A 113 -14.85 12.39 -4.48
C ASN A 113 -13.83 13.48 -4.85
N LYS A 114 -13.58 14.40 -3.92
CA LYS A 114 -12.65 15.52 -4.09
C LYS A 114 -11.52 15.41 -3.08
N TYR A 115 -10.31 15.72 -3.53
CA TYR A 115 -9.09 15.63 -2.71
C TYR A 115 -8.24 16.88 -2.85
N LYS A 116 -7.52 17.21 -1.78
CA LYS A 116 -6.46 18.22 -1.76
C LYS A 116 -5.10 17.54 -1.60
N LEU A 117 -4.09 18.03 -2.30
CA LEU A 117 -2.70 17.61 -2.17
C LEU A 117 -1.90 18.65 -1.40
N ASP A 118 -1.31 18.24 -0.29
CA ASP A 118 -0.22 18.93 0.36
C ASP A 118 1.09 18.50 -0.31
N LYS A 119 1.67 19.42 -1.10
CA LYS A 119 2.91 19.18 -1.85
C LYS A 119 4.14 19.08 -0.95
N GLU A 120 4.16 19.80 0.16
CA GLU A 120 5.31 19.85 1.08
C GLU A 120 5.43 18.51 1.82
N ASN A 121 4.32 18.04 2.38
CA ASN A 121 4.30 16.78 3.13
C ASN A 121 4.07 15.55 2.23
N GLN A 122 3.80 15.76 0.94
CA GLN A 122 3.45 14.72 -0.02
C GLN A 122 2.33 13.85 0.55
N LYS A 123 1.19 14.48 0.84
CA LYS A 123 0.02 13.87 1.49
C LYS A 123 -1.25 14.36 0.81
N ILE A 124 -2.23 13.49 0.63
CA ILE A 124 -3.56 13.90 0.17
C ILE A 124 -4.59 13.79 1.29
N SER A 125 -5.61 14.64 1.26
CA SER A 125 -6.75 14.60 2.16
C SER A 125 -8.06 14.72 1.38
N PRO A 126 -9.11 13.97 1.76
CA PRO A 126 -10.44 14.16 1.18
C PRO A 126 -11.02 15.52 1.58
N ILE A 127 -11.55 16.26 0.60
CA ILE A 127 -12.32 17.50 0.79
C ILE A 127 -13.81 17.18 0.84
N LYS A 128 -14.25 16.23 0.01
CA LYS A 128 -15.63 15.75 -0.07
C LYS A 128 -15.64 14.29 -0.46
N GLU A 129 -16.30 13.46 0.34
CA GLU A 129 -16.56 12.06 0.03
C GLU A 129 -18.07 11.89 -0.22
N LYS A 130 -18.39 11.14 -1.28
CA LYS A 130 -19.75 10.63 -1.54
C LYS A 130 -19.94 9.27 -0.91
#